data_AF-X1UST9-F1
#
_entry.id   AF-X1UST9-F1
#
_cell.length_a   1.000
_cell.length_b   1.000
_cell.length_c   1.000
_cell.angle_alpha   90.00
_cell.angle_beta   90.00
_cell.angle_gamma   90.00
#
_symmetry.space_group_name_H-M   'P 1'
#
loop_
_entity.id
_entity.type
_entity.pdbx_description
1 polymer ?
#
loop_
_entity_poly.entity_id
_entity_poly.type
_entity_poly.pdbx_seq_one_letter_code
_entity_poly.pdbx_strand_id
1 'polypeptide(L)' 'MKQKFPVLKGIVRDGQIFVWCPFCSTYHQHGWLGEPGHRIAHCDIDSPLSESGYFVVAFSQKE' A
#
# COMPACT_ATOMS: atom_id res chain seq x y z
N MET A 1 2.41 -21.16 2.60
CA MET A 1 3.44 -20.21 2.12
C MET A 1 3.11 -18.84 2.70
N LYS A 2 3.91 -18.32 3.64
CA LYS A 2 3.67 -17.00 4.25
C LYS A 2 3.79 -15.94 3.14
N GLN A 3 2.79 -15.06 3.00
CA GLN A 3 2.81 -13.99 1.99
C GLN A 3 4.12 -13.20 2.10
N LYS A 4 4.90 -13.17 1.00
CA LYS A 4 6.25 -12.60 0.93
C LYS A 4 6.28 -11.06 0.89
N PHE A 5 5.12 -10.42 0.78
CA PHE A 5 5.01 -8.98 0.54
C PHE A 5 4.12 -8.34 1.61
N PRO A 6 4.52 -7.19 2.17
CA PRO A 6 3.70 -6.50 3.14
C PRO A 6 2.41 -5.98 2.50
N VAL A 7 1.31 -6.07 3.25
CA VAL A 7 0.02 -5.49 2.89
C VAL A 7 -0.21 -4.27 3.77
N LEU A 8 -0.31 -3.10 3.16
CA LEU A 8 -0.59 -1.84 3.84
C LEU A 8 -2.08 -1.52 3.72
N LYS A 9 -2.71 -1.21 4.87
CA LYS A 9 -4.09 -0.76 4.90
C LYS A 9 -4.13 0.76 4.73
N GLY A 10 -5.05 1.26 3.91
CA GLY A 10 -5.17 2.68 3.62
C GLY A 10 -6.60 3.17 3.58
N ILE A 11 -6.77 4.49 3.71
CA ILE A 11 -8.08 5.14 3.65
C ILE A 11 -8.32 5.56 2.21
N VAL A 12 -9.49 5.20 1.65
CA VAL A 12 -9.89 5.61 0.30
C VAL A 12 -10.68 6.91 0.37
N ARG A 13 -10.27 7.91 -0.40
CA ARG A 13 -10.98 9.19 -0.61
C ARG A 13 -10.78 9.66 -2.04
N ASP A 14 -11.86 10.12 -2.68
CA ASP A 14 -11.81 10.76 -4.01
C ASP A 14 -11.06 9.93 -5.08
N GLY A 15 -11.28 8.60 -5.08
CA GLY A 15 -10.62 7.69 -6.03
C GLY A 15 -9.13 7.46 -5.75
N GLN A 16 -8.65 7.82 -4.56
CA GLN A 16 -7.26 7.66 -4.14
C GLN A 16 -7.19 6.91 -2.81
N ILE A 17 -6.10 6.20 -2.57
CA ILE A 17 -5.81 5.50 -1.32
C ILE A 17 -4.59 6.10 -0.63
N PHE A 18 -4.75 6.44 0.64
CA PHE A 18 -3.71 6.98 1.51
C PHE A 18 -3.22 5.89 2.45
N VAL A 19 -1.96 5.48 2.33
CA VAL A 19 -1.35 4.39 3.11
C VAL A 19 -0.17 4.90 3.93
N TRP A 20 -0.07 4.50 5.20
CA TRP A 20 1.14 4.74 5.98
C TRP A 20 2.23 3.75 5.59
N CYS A 21 3.37 4.25 5.13
CA CYS A 21 4.55 3.43 4.83
C CYS A 21 5.49 3.40 6.03
N PRO A 22 5.75 2.24 6.67
CA PRO A 22 6.68 2.16 7.79
C PRO A 22 8.15 2.36 7.38
N PHE A 23 8.48 2.15 6.10
CA PHE A 23 9.84 2.34 5.59
C PHE A 23 10.16 3.83 5.42
N CYS A 24 9.24 4.59 4.83
CA CYS A 24 9.42 6.03 4.66
C CYS A 24 8.99 6.85 5.90
N SER A 25 8.32 6.22 6.87
CA SER A 25 7.72 6.90 8.02
C SER A 25 6.82 8.08 7.62
N THR A 26 6.04 7.91 6.56
CA THR A 26 5.12 8.93 6.04
C THR A 26 3.92 8.29 5.31
N TYR A 27 2.91 9.10 4.99
CA TYR A 27 1.76 8.69 4.18
C TYR A 27 2.08 8.79 2.68
N HIS A 28 1.77 7.73 1.94
CA HIS A 28 1.80 7.72 0.48
C HIS A 28 0.38 7.75 -0.09
N GLN A 29 0.26 8.37 -1.25
CA GLN A 29 -0.99 8.48 -2.01
C GLN A 29 -0.87 7.70 -3.32
N HIS A 30 -1.85 6.86 -3.62
CA HIS A 30 -1.95 6.11 -4.86
C HIS A 30 -3.35 6.20 -5.44
N GLY A 31 -3.49 6.00 -6.75
CA GLY A 31 -4.81 5.82 -7.36
C GLY A 31 -5.49 4.55 -6.81
N TRP A 32 -6.80 4.62 -6.58
CA TRP A 32 -7.60 3.49 -6.14
C TRP A 32 -8.61 3.10 -7.22
N LEU A 33 -8.44 1.91 -7.79
CA LEU A 33 -9.29 1.40 -8.87
C LEU A 33 -10.57 0.72 -8.37
N GLY A 34 -10.91 0.84 -7.08
CA GLY A 34 -12.08 0.19 -6.50
C GLY A 34 -11.83 -1.22 -5.95
N GLU A 35 -10.65 -1.78 -6.17
CA GLU A 35 -10.33 -3.18 -5.85
C GLU A 35 -9.10 -3.30 -4.94
N PRO A 36 -9.12 -4.16 -3.90
CA PRO A 36 -7.95 -4.44 -3.06
C PRO A 36 -6.92 -5.31 -3.78
N GLY A 37 -5.67 -5.21 -3.35
CA GLY A 37 -4.62 -6.13 -3.82
C GLY A 37 -3.84 -5.62 -5.04
N HIS A 38 -3.88 -4.31 -5.32
CA HIS A 38 -2.94 -3.71 -6.25
C HIS A 38 -1.53 -3.70 -5.67
N ARG A 39 -0.56 -4.22 -6.42
CA ARG A 39 0.86 -4.14 -6.09
C ARG A 39 1.40 -2.77 -6.47
N ILE A 40 2.03 -2.12 -5.51
CA ILE A 40 2.61 -0.79 -5.64
C ILE A 40 4.13 -0.92 -5.49
N ALA A 41 4.86 -0.36 -6.45
CA ALA A 41 6.31 -0.22 -6.33
C ALA A 41 6.64 0.79 -5.22
N HIS A 42 7.67 0.50 -4.42
CA HIS A 42 8.11 1.43 -3.40
C HIS A 42 8.73 2.68 -4.04
N CYS A 43 8.55 3.85 -3.41
CA CYS A 43 9.02 5.12 -3.97
C CYS A 43 10.55 5.30 -3.87
N ASP A 44 11.17 4.62 -2.91
CA ASP A 44 12.61 4.61 -2.70
C ASP A 44 13.21 3.34 -3.32
N ILE A 45 14.19 3.51 -4.21
CA ILE A 45 14.89 2.44 -4.95
C ILE A 45 15.85 1.64 -4.07
N ASP A 46 16.38 2.25 -3.01
CA ASP A 46 17.27 1.62 -2.03
C ASP A 46 16.48 0.83 -0.96
N SER A 47 15.15 0.95 -0.95
CA SER A 47 14.31 0.14 -0.07
C SER A 47 14.34 -1.33 -0.46
N PRO A 48 14.32 -2.27 0.50
CA PRO A 48 14.14 -3.70 0.21
C PRO A 48 12.80 -4.00 -0.50
N LEU A 49 11.88 -3.03 -0.54
CA LEU A 49 10.61 -3.12 -1.26
C LEU A 49 10.63 -2.48 -2.66
N SER A 50 11.77 -2.00 -3.17
CA SER A 50 11.85 -1.42 -4.52
C SER A 50 11.54 -2.47 -5.60
N GLU A 51 12.15 -3.66 -5.50
CA GLU A 51 11.91 -4.78 -6.41
C GLU A 51 10.64 -5.57 -6.07
N SER A 52 10.30 -5.68 -4.79
CA SER A 52 9.20 -6.55 -4.33
C SER A 52 7.86 -5.81 -4.27
N GLY A 53 7.88 -4.50 -3.99
CA GLY A 53 6.69 -3.69 -3.74
C GLY A 53 5.93 -4.07 -2.46
N TYR A 54 4.76 -3.46 -2.29
CA TYR A 54 3.77 -3.81 -1.27
C TYR A 54 2.37 -3.78 -1.87
N PHE A 55 1.43 -4.43 -1.20
CA PHE A 55 0.02 -4.42 -1.61
C PHE A 55 -0.76 -3.41 -0.79
N VAL A 56 -1.72 -2.75 -1.42
CA VAL A 56 -2.62 -1.82 -0.72
C VAL A 56 -4.03 -2.37 -0.66
N VAL A 57 -4.66 -2.25 0.50
CA VAL A 57 -6.05 -2.63 0.72
C VAL A 57 -6.79 -1.50 1.44
N ALA A 58 -8.04 -1.26 1.04
CA ALA A 58 -8.87 -0.29 1.73
C ALA A 58 -9.11 -0.75 3.17
N PHE A 59 -9.02 0.20 4.10
CA PHE A 59 -9.43 0.00 5.48
C PHE A 59 -10.96 -0.02 5.51
N SER A 60 -11.54 -1.20 5.44
CA SER A 60 -12.96 -1.37 5.74
C SER A 60 -13.13 -1.35 7.25
N GLN A 61 -13.85 -0.38 7.78
CA GLN A 61 -14.41 -0.46 9.13
C GLN A 61 -15.51 -1.54 9.12
N LYS A 62 -15.12 -2.81 9.10
CA LYS A 62 -15.93 -3.91 9.60
C LYS A 62 -15.05 -4.74 10.49
N GLU A 63 -15.51 -4.82 11.73
CA GLU A 63 -14.91 -5.46 12.91
C GLU A 63 -14.49 -6.91 12.67
#